data_AF-A0A4R2Q580-F1
#
_entry.id   AF-A0A4R2Q580-F1
#
_cell.length_a   1.000
_cell.length_b   1.000
_cell.length_c   1.000
_cell.angle_alpha   90.00
_cell.angle_beta   90.00
_cell.angle_gamma   90.00
#
_symmetry.space_group_name_H-M   'P 1'
#
loop_
_entity.id
_entity.type
_entity.pdbx_description
1 polymer ?
#
loop_
_entity_poly.entity_id
_entity_poly.type
_entity_poly.pdbx_seq_one_letter_code
_entity_poly.pdbx_strand_id
1 'polypeptide(L)'
;MKGFEPVTLKWRGESFRVEAEDQLRLIAEIEDALADKSGTPAVLVLMRKGGPSYARLSRAYGAALRYAGADVSDDEIYLSLTETIAEGDLALALQVQSAILGLLAIIAPPVHRRIMAPAEEAPEKPEGEGASEGAE
;
A
#
# COMPACT_ATOMS: atom_id res chain seq x y z
N MET A 1 9.42 19.83 7.87
CA MET A 1 8.07 19.49 8.37
C MET A 1 8.16 18.18 9.15
N LYS A 2 7.67 18.07 10.39
CA LYS A 2 7.69 16.81 11.14
C LYS A 2 6.50 15.96 10.69
N GLY A 3 6.74 14.79 10.07
CA GLY A 3 5.68 13.81 9.78
C GLY A 3 5.65 13.23 8.36
N PHE A 4 6.26 13.89 7.38
CA PHE A 4 6.43 13.38 6.02
C PHE A 4 7.90 13.06 5.75
N GLU A 5 8.16 11.92 5.12
CA GLU A 5 9.50 11.41 4.78
C GLU A 5 9.52 11.08 3.30
N PRO A 6 10.55 11.49 2.52
CA PRO A 6 10.57 11.29 1.07
C PRO A 6 10.20 9.85 0.66
N VAL A 7 9.31 9.74 -0.33
CA VAL A 7 8.83 8.43 -0.82
C VAL A 7 9.48 8.10 -2.15
N THR A 8 9.76 6.82 -2.37
CA THR A 8 10.29 6.32 -3.64
C THR A 8 9.31 5.33 -4.25
N LEU A 9 8.82 5.66 -5.45
CA LEU A 9 8.00 4.79 -6.28
C LEU A 9 8.90 4.02 -7.23
N LYS A 10 8.55 2.78 -7.53
CA LYS A 10 9.28 1.98 -8.52
C LYS A 10 8.33 1.51 -9.60
N TRP A 11 8.70 1.72 -10.86
CA TRP A 11 7.91 1.31 -12.01
C TRP A 11 8.83 0.82 -13.13
N ARG A 12 8.58 -0.39 -13.64
CA ARG A 12 9.36 -1.02 -14.73
C ARG A 12 10.90 -0.95 -14.55
N GLY A 13 11.37 -1.08 -13.31
CA GLY A 13 12.79 -1.04 -12.96
C GLY A 13 13.34 0.37 -12.72
N GLU A 14 12.57 1.41 -13.00
CA GLU A 14 12.91 2.80 -12.71
C GLU A 14 12.42 3.23 -11.32
N SER A 15 13.11 4.21 -10.72
CA SER A 15 12.80 4.73 -9.39
C SER A 15 12.51 6.23 -9.47
N PHE A 16 11.35 6.63 -8.96
CA PHE A 16 10.87 8.00 -8.95
C PHE A 16 10.73 8.46 -7.51
N ARG A 17 11.28 9.62 -7.17
CA ARG A 17 11.32 10.13 -5.80
C ARG A 17 10.46 11.37 -5.65
N VAL A 18 9.64 11.38 -4.61
CA VAL A 18 8.86 12.55 -4.21
C VAL A 18 9.34 13.03 -2.86
N GLU A 19 9.78 14.29 -2.80
CA GLU A 19 10.28 14.91 -1.58
C GLU A 19 9.15 15.15 -0.58
N ALA A 20 9.51 15.23 0.72
CA ALA A 20 8.54 15.35 1.81
C ALA A 20 7.65 16.61 1.70
N GLU A 21 8.16 17.67 1.08
CA GLU A 21 7.47 18.96 0.91
C GLU A 21 6.31 18.88 -0.08
N ASP A 22 6.37 17.90 -0.99
CA ASP A 22 5.40 17.70 -2.07
C ASP A 22 4.40 16.58 -1.79
N GLN A 23 4.53 15.89 -0.65
CA GLN A 23 3.70 14.73 -0.34
C GLN A 23 2.23 15.05 -0.17
N LEU A 24 1.87 16.18 0.42
CA LEU A 24 0.45 16.50 0.60
C LEU A 24 -0.27 16.69 -0.75
N ARG A 25 0.44 17.25 -1.74
CA ARG A 25 -0.07 17.38 -3.11
C ARG A 25 -0.17 16.02 -3.79
N LEU A 26 0.85 15.19 -3.66
CA LEU A 26 0.81 13.80 -4.12
C LEU A 26 -0.39 13.04 -3.53
N ILE A 27 -0.64 13.19 -2.23
CA ILE A 27 -1.77 12.55 -1.54
C ILE A 27 -3.08 13.02 -2.16
N ALA A 28 -3.27 14.32 -2.37
CA ALA A 28 -4.48 14.86 -2.98
C ALA A 28 -4.75 14.24 -4.38
N GLU A 29 -3.74 14.15 -5.23
CA GLU A 29 -3.85 13.52 -6.56
C GLU A 29 -4.27 12.04 -6.48
N ILE A 30 -3.70 11.31 -5.51
CA ILE A 30 -4.05 9.89 -5.27
C ILE A 30 -5.48 9.77 -4.75
N GLU A 31 -5.89 10.61 -3.81
CA GLU A 31 -7.23 10.58 -3.22
C GLU A 31 -8.30 10.91 -4.27
N ASP A 32 -8.07 11.91 -5.11
CA ASP A 32 -8.98 12.27 -6.21
C ASP A 32 -9.13 11.13 -7.22
N ALA A 33 -8.06 10.38 -7.49
CA ALA A 33 -8.10 9.21 -8.37
C ALA A 33 -8.82 8.00 -7.73
N LEU A 34 -8.71 7.83 -6.42
CA LEU A 34 -9.39 6.76 -5.66
C LEU A 34 -10.83 7.10 -5.31
N ALA A 35 -11.20 8.38 -5.36
CA ALA A 35 -12.51 8.86 -4.98
C ALA A 35 -13.63 8.10 -5.72
N ASP A 36 -14.70 7.85 -4.97
CA ASP A 36 -15.97 7.40 -5.52
C ASP A 36 -17.09 8.35 -5.09
N LYS A 37 -18.29 8.14 -5.65
CA LYS A 37 -19.45 9.00 -5.35
C LYS A 37 -19.92 8.89 -3.89
N SER A 38 -19.35 7.99 -3.10
CA SER A 38 -19.77 7.76 -1.72
C SER A 38 -19.04 8.63 -0.70
N GLY A 39 -17.97 9.33 -1.12
CA GLY A 39 -17.14 10.13 -0.21
C GLY A 39 -16.31 9.27 0.75
N THR A 40 -16.10 7.99 0.41
CA THR A 40 -15.30 7.08 1.23
C THR A 40 -13.83 7.52 1.22
N PRO A 41 -13.18 7.68 2.38
CA PRO A 41 -11.75 7.98 2.45
C PRO A 41 -10.90 6.96 1.70
N ALA A 42 -9.88 7.41 0.98
CA ALA A 42 -9.03 6.59 0.13
C ALA A 42 -8.41 5.38 0.86
N VAL A 43 -8.02 5.55 2.12
CA VAL A 43 -7.51 4.47 2.96
C VAL A 43 -8.53 3.32 3.12
N LEU A 44 -9.81 3.63 3.28
CA LEU A 44 -10.86 2.61 3.41
C LEU A 44 -11.16 1.96 2.06
N VAL A 45 -11.08 2.72 0.96
CA VAL A 45 -11.20 2.18 -0.40
C VAL A 45 -10.10 1.14 -0.67
N LEU A 46 -8.86 1.41 -0.26
CA LEU A 46 -7.72 0.51 -0.43
C LEU A 46 -7.81 -0.75 0.46
N MET A 47 -8.34 -0.62 1.67
CA MET A 47 -8.36 -1.73 2.65
C MET A 47 -9.59 -2.63 2.58
N ARG A 48 -10.65 -2.24 1.85
CA ARG A 48 -11.87 -3.06 1.75
C ARG A 48 -11.60 -4.40 1.07
N LYS A 49 -12.41 -5.41 1.38
CA LYS A 49 -12.36 -6.71 0.69
C LYS A 49 -12.56 -6.52 -0.81
N GLY A 50 -11.60 -6.97 -1.61
CA GLY A 50 -11.59 -6.81 -3.07
C GLY A 50 -11.00 -5.48 -3.57
N GLY A 51 -10.66 -4.53 -2.68
CA GLY A 51 -9.99 -3.29 -3.03
C GLY A 51 -10.77 -2.35 -3.96
N PRO A 52 -10.11 -1.30 -4.50
CA PRO A 52 -10.66 -0.53 -5.61
C PRO A 52 -10.73 -1.39 -6.88
N SER A 53 -11.58 -1.00 -7.83
CA SER A 53 -11.54 -1.55 -9.19
C SER A 53 -10.15 -1.31 -9.80
N TYR A 54 -9.65 -2.24 -10.64
CA TYR A 54 -8.34 -2.08 -11.29
C TYR A 54 -8.20 -0.76 -12.04
N ALA A 55 -9.25 -0.28 -12.72
CA ALA A 55 -9.20 1.03 -13.36
C ALA A 55 -8.90 2.18 -12.38
N ARG A 56 -9.49 2.18 -11.18
CA ARG A 56 -9.19 3.18 -10.13
C ARG A 56 -7.80 2.99 -9.55
N LEU A 57 -7.38 1.74 -9.34
CA LEU A 57 -6.04 1.45 -8.85
C LEU A 57 -4.99 1.95 -9.84
N SER A 58 -5.17 1.68 -11.13
CA SER A 58 -4.30 2.14 -12.21
C SER A 58 -4.24 3.66 -12.27
N ARG A 59 -5.39 4.35 -12.18
CA ARG A 59 -5.46 5.82 -12.14
C ARG A 59 -4.72 6.39 -10.94
N ALA A 60 -4.90 5.82 -9.76
CA ALA A 60 -4.26 6.30 -8.53
C ALA A 60 -2.75 6.09 -8.55
N TYR A 61 -2.31 4.90 -8.99
CA TYR A 61 -0.90 4.59 -9.13
C TYR A 61 -0.25 5.41 -10.26
N GLY A 62 -0.95 5.62 -11.38
CA GLY A 62 -0.51 6.47 -12.48
C GLY A 62 -0.40 7.93 -12.09
N ALA A 63 -1.37 8.45 -11.34
CA ALA A 63 -1.29 9.80 -10.77
C ALA A 63 -0.04 9.94 -9.88
N ALA A 64 0.24 8.96 -9.03
CA ALA A 64 1.43 8.97 -8.19
C ALA A 64 2.73 8.95 -9.00
N LEU A 65 2.82 8.09 -10.02
CA LEU A 65 4.00 7.99 -10.89
C LEU A 65 4.22 9.26 -11.71
N ARG A 66 3.16 9.81 -12.33
CA ARG A 66 3.25 11.07 -13.09
C ARG A 66 3.61 12.24 -12.21
N TYR A 67 3.07 12.32 -11.00
CA TYR A 67 3.46 13.33 -10.01
C TYR A 67 4.96 13.25 -9.69
N ALA A 68 5.51 12.03 -9.62
CA ALA A 68 6.93 11.78 -9.39
C ALA A 68 7.81 11.95 -10.65
N GLY A 69 7.23 12.34 -11.80
CA GLY A 69 7.93 12.64 -13.04
C GLY A 69 8.01 11.47 -14.04
N ALA A 70 7.30 10.37 -13.81
CA ALA A 70 7.21 9.28 -14.80
C ALA A 70 6.32 9.68 -15.98
N ASP A 71 6.72 9.33 -17.19
CA ASP A 71 5.87 9.43 -18.39
C ASP A 71 5.12 8.10 -18.58
N VAL A 72 3.96 7.98 -17.94
CA VAL A 72 3.14 6.76 -17.97
C VAL A 72 1.66 7.09 -18.00
N SER A 73 0.90 6.39 -18.83
CA SER A 73 -0.54 6.53 -18.94
C SER A 73 -1.30 5.55 -18.02
N ASP A 74 -2.57 5.86 -17.75
CA ASP A 74 -3.41 4.99 -16.92
C ASP A 74 -3.71 3.65 -17.61
N ASP A 75 -3.82 3.66 -18.94
CA ASP A 75 -4.01 2.47 -19.77
C ASP A 75 -2.77 1.58 -19.80
N GLU A 76 -1.56 2.13 -19.84
CA GLU A 76 -0.32 1.32 -19.71
C GLU A 76 -0.27 0.57 -18.37
N ILE A 77 -0.64 1.24 -17.29
CA ILE A 77 -0.69 0.62 -15.96
C ILE A 77 -1.80 -0.42 -15.91
N TYR A 78 -2.99 -0.09 -16.42
CA TYR A 78 -4.10 -1.04 -16.45
C TYR A 78 -3.75 -2.30 -17.24
N LEU A 79 -3.18 -2.14 -18.43
CA LEU A 79 -2.75 -3.24 -19.28
C LEU A 79 -1.70 -4.09 -18.57
N SER A 80 -0.71 -3.48 -17.91
CA SER A 80 0.29 -4.23 -17.14
C SER A 80 -0.33 -5.09 -16.02
N LEU A 81 -1.42 -4.61 -15.40
CA LEU A 81 -2.14 -5.40 -14.39
C LEU A 81 -2.91 -6.54 -15.06
N THR A 82 -3.51 -6.30 -16.23
CA THR A 82 -4.30 -7.34 -16.90
C THR A 82 -3.48 -8.36 -17.68
N GLU A 83 -2.29 -8.00 -18.15
CA GLU A 83 -1.35 -8.92 -18.83
C GLU A 83 -0.96 -10.07 -17.90
N THR A 84 -0.70 -9.77 -16.62
CA THR A 84 -0.41 -10.81 -15.61
C THR A 84 -1.59 -11.75 -15.35
N ILE A 85 -2.84 -11.30 -15.55
CA ILE A 85 -4.02 -12.19 -15.51
C ILE A 85 -3.96 -13.19 -16.66
N ALA A 86 -3.67 -12.71 -17.86
CA ALA A 86 -3.65 -13.53 -19.07
C ALA A 86 -2.55 -14.61 -19.02
N GLU A 87 -1.45 -14.30 -18.33
CA GLU A 87 -0.34 -15.23 -18.08
C GLU A 87 -0.65 -16.29 -17.00
N GLY A 88 -1.78 -16.16 -16.29
CA GLY A 88 -2.22 -17.13 -15.28
C GLY A 88 -1.34 -17.14 -14.02
N ASP A 89 -0.60 -16.08 -13.76
CA ASP A 89 0.41 -16.02 -12.71
C ASP A 89 -0.17 -15.44 -11.39
N LEU A 90 0.20 -16.07 -10.27
CA LEU A 90 0.01 -15.55 -8.91
C LEU A 90 0.67 -14.16 -8.73
N ALA A 91 1.60 -13.80 -9.61
CA ALA A 91 2.22 -12.49 -9.71
C ALA A 91 1.23 -11.33 -9.77
N LEU A 92 0.02 -11.51 -10.32
CA LEU A 92 -0.97 -10.44 -10.35
C LEU A 92 -1.38 -10.00 -8.94
N ALA A 93 -1.72 -10.98 -8.10
CA ALA A 93 -2.17 -10.70 -6.74
C ALA A 93 -1.06 -9.98 -5.96
N LEU A 94 0.20 -10.38 -6.20
CA LEU A 94 1.38 -9.73 -5.61
C LEU A 94 1.57 -8.30 -6.14
N GLN A 95 1.38 -8.07 -7.44
CA GLN A 95 1.53 -6.74 -8.06
C GLN A 95 0.42 -5.78 -7.62
N VAL A 96 -0.83 -6.24 -7.59
CA VAL A 96 -1.97 -5.48 -7.06
C VAL A 96 -1.76 -5.17 -5.57
N GLN A 97 -1.34 -6.16 -4.78
CA GLN A 97 -1.06 -5.96 -3.37
C GLN A 97 0.11 -4.98 -3.16
N SER A 98 1.16 -5.07 -3.97
CA SER A 98 2.30 -4.14 -3.94
C SER A 98 1.88 -2.72 -4.27
N ALA A 99 1.03 -2.53 -5.29
CA ALA A 99 0.47 -1.23 -5.63
C ALA A 99 -0.38 -0.66 -4.49
N ILE A 100 -1.25 -1.47 -3.88
CA ILE A 100 -2.06 -1.07 -2.71
C ILE A 100 -1.15 -0.67 -1.54
N LEU A 101 -0.14 -1.49 -1.22
CA LEU A 101 0.80 -1.20 -0.13
C LEU A 101 1.61 0.07 -0.40
N GLY A 102 2.03 0.29 -1.65
CA GLY A 102 2.73 1.50 -2.07
C GLY A 102 1.87 2.75 -1.91
N LEU A 103 0.60 2.70 -2.35
CA LEU A 103 -0.35 3.80 -2.15
C LEU A 103 -0.62 4.05 -0.66
N LEU A 104 -0.78 2.99 0.15
CA LEU A 104 -0.93 3.12 1.61
C LEU A 104 0.30 3.73 2.29
N ALA A 105 1.51 3.42 1.82
CA ALA A 105 2.73 4.01 2.35
C ALA A 105 2.76 5.54 2.17
N ILE A 106 2.10 6.05 1.14
CA ILE A 106 2.01 7.47 0.82
C ILE A 106 0.86 8.13 1.59
N ILE A 107 -0.36 7.62 1.46
CA ILE A 107 -1.58 8.29 1.98
C ILE A 107 -1.82 8.02 3.47
N ALA A 108 -1.30 6.92 4.01
CA ALA A 108 -1.48 6.54 5.40
C ALA A 108 -0.21 5.88 5.98
N PRO A 109 0.93 6.62 6.08
CA PRO A 109 2.20 6.05 6.54
C PRO A 109 2.11 5.32 7.89
N PRO A 110 1.39 5.82 8.93
CA PRO A 110 1.22 5.08 10.18
C PRO A 110 0.50 3.74 10.02
N VAL A 111 -0.48 3.67 9.11
CA VAL A 111 -1.23 2.44 8.82
C VAL A 111 -0.33 1.45 8.11
N HIS A 112 0.38 1.90 7.07
CA HIS A 112 1.36 1.07 6.35
C HIS A 112 2.42 0.50 7.29
N ARG A 113 2.99 1.32 8.18
CA ARG A 113 3.97 0.85 9.18
C ARG A 113 3.42 -0.23 10.11
N ARG A 114 2.16 -0.14 10.54
CA ARG A 114 1.53 -1.17 11.37
C ARG A 114 1.27 -2.48 10.61
N ILE A 115 0.98 -2.40 9.32
CA ILE A 115 0.80 -3.59 8.45
C ILE A 115 2.14 -4.27 8.18
N MET A 116 3.22 -3.49 8.04
CA MET A 116 4.58 -3.99 7.76
C MET A 116 5.38 -4.36 9.00
N ALA A 117 4.93 -3.98 10.20
CA ALA A 117 5.57 -4.39 11.43
C ALA A 117 5.55 -5.92 11.52
N PRO A 118 6.70 -6.59 11.74
CA PRO A 118 6.69 -8.01 12.04
C PRO A 118 5.79 -8.22 13.27
N ALA A 119 4.99 -9.29 13.26
CA ALA A 119 4.23 -9.67 14.44
C ALA A 119 5.24 -9.77 15.59
N GLU A 120 5.15 -8.87 16.56
CA GLU A 120 5.93 -8.96 17.79
C GLU A 120 5.76 -10.38 18.32
N GLU A 121 6.86 -11.13 18.41
CA GLU A 121 6.87 -12.47 18.96
C GLU A 121 6.12 -12.42 20.29
N ALA A 122 5.00 -13.15 20.37
CA ALA A 122 4.25 -13.27 21.60
C ALA A 122 5.23 -13.72 22.69
N PRO A 123 5.28 -13.06 23.87
CA PRO A 123 6.23 -13.43 24.91
C PRO A 123 6.06 -14.92 25.20
N GLU A 124 7.14 -15.69 25.04
CA GLU A 124 7.21 -17.08 25.48
C GLU A 124 6.72 -17.12 26.93
N LYS A 125 5.63 -17.86 27.15
CA LYS A 125 5.16 -18.13 28.52
C LYS A 125 6.34 -18.74 29.27
N PRO A 126 6.74 -18.22 30.44
CA PRO A 126 7.73 -18.90 31.26
C PRO A 126 7.16 -20.27 31.66
N GLU A 127 7.73 -21.34 31.11
CA GLU A 127 7.59 -22.68 31.67
C GLU A 127 8.32 -22.69 33.02
N GLY A 128 7.56 -22.70 34.10
CA GLY A 128 8.12 -22.97 35.41
C GLY A 128 7.41 -22.28 36.57
N GLU A 129 6.16 -22.66 36.86
CA GLU A 129 5.64 -22.55 38.22
C GLU A 129 4.63 -23.66 38.48
N GLY A 130 5.06 -24.64 39.27
CA GLY A 130 4.31 -25.84 39.59
C GLY A 130 5.12 -26.85 40.41
N ALA A 131 5.91 -26.36 41.38
CA ALA A 131 6.39 -27.17 42.48
C ALA A 131 5.59 -26.83 43.74
N SER A 132 5.14 -27.90 44.39
CA SER A 132 4.51 -28.03 45.73
C SER A 132 3.10 -27.48 45.95
N GLU A 133 2.14 -28.37 46.26
CA GLU A 133 1.68 -28.58 47.65
C GLU A 133 0.66 -29.73 47.78
N GLY A 134 0.67 -30.40 48.95
CA GLY A 134 -0.29 -31.42 49.42
C GLY A 134 0.28 -32.85 49.35
N ALA A 135 0.85 -33.49 50.37
CA ALA A 135 0.64 -33.40 51.82
C ALA A 135 -0.84 -33.63 52.21
N GLU A 136 -1.28 -34.89 52.16
CA GLU A 136 -1.94 -35.63 53.26
C GLU A 136 -2.04 -37.12 52.92
#